data_AF-A0A3M8F1G9-F1
#
_entry.id   AF-A0A3M8F1G9-F1
#
_cell.length_a   1.000
_cell.length_b   1.000
_cell.length_c   1.000
_cell.angle_alpha   90.00
_cell.angle_beta   90.00
_cell.angle_gamma   90.00
#
_symmetry.space_group_name_H-M   'P 1'
#
loop_
_entity.id
_entity.type
_entity.pdbx_description
1 polymer ?
#
loop_
_entity_poly.entity_id
_entity_poly.type
_entity_poly.pdbx_seq_one_letter_code
_entity_poly.pdbx_strand_id
1 'polypeptide(L)'
;MTVNLTKGSAAGVPPLSKPERVLLGTVAVAAGAVGILGLASSFDAVSAAAARWGFGAPWMLPVGIDVAIPVFTAANLLLIRVNMPLAWVRFVPWALTLVTCWLNIAAGHSLSAKLAHGTMPLLWVVLSEIAAHVYASRIGAVTGRRMEKIRRSRWLLAFPSTFALWRRMTLWEITSYSDALARERQRQLDRAELRERYGRRWRKHTPHRTRVLLKLGELAPAAKTETAPPPVPPGNGDQEQPEPKPERPARRPRNTTGKAKPKGKSVRSADELLAEARTVTAAWADEDLTAEAIRKTVRTSQANARTLRDALKAERAEAARFRREAEAGAEAA
;
A
#
# COMPACT_ATOMS: atom_id res chain seq x y z
N MET A 1 -33.03 -2.23 18.76
CA MET A 1 -31.87 -3.11 18.47
C MET A 1 -30.87 -2.36 17.60
N THR A 2 -29.89 -1.71 18.22
CA THR A 2 -28.82 -0.97 17.54
C THR A 2 -27.69 -1.93 17.20
N VAL A 3 -27.59 -2.29 15.92
CA VAL A 3 -26.48 -3.09 15.41
C VAL A 3 -25.25 -2.19 15.29
N ASN A 4 -24.36 -2.28 16.28
CA ASN A 4 -23.01 -1.73 16.20
C ASN A 4 -22.24 -2.49 15.12
N LEU A 5 -22.15 -1.91 13.91
CA LEU A 5 -21.24 -2.36 12.87
C LEU A 5 -19.82 -1.99 13.31
N THR A 6 -19.15 -2.95 13.93
CA THR A 6 -17.71 -2.87 14.20
C THR A 6 -16.98 -2.57 12.88
N LYS A 7 -16.36 -1.39 12.85
CA LYS A 7 -15.48 -0.94 11.79
C LYS A 7 -14.35 -1.97 11.69
N GLY A 8 -14.38 -2.81 10.67
CA GLY A 8 -13.30 -3.74 10.38
C GLY A 8 -12.04 -2.94 10.06
N SER A 9 -11.24 -2.63 11.07
CA SER A 9 -9.84 -2.28 10.88
C SER A 9 -9.23 -3.41 10.06
N ALA A 10 -8.77 -3.12 8.85
CA ALA A 10 -7.91 -4.02 8.12
C ALA A 10 -6.72 -4.32 9.04
N ALA A 11 -6.75 -5.51 9.66
CA ALA A 11 -5.70 -5.95 10.56
C ALA A 11 -4.42 -6.04 9.72
N GLY A 12 -3.56 -5.03 9.85
CA GLY A 12 -2.19 -5.13 9.39
C GLY A 12 -1.57 -6.34 10.07
N VAL A 13 -0.85 -7.16 9.31
CA VAL A 13 -0.12 -8.30 9.88
C VAL A 13 0.76 -7.77 11.02
N PRO A 14 0.61 -8.26 12.26
CA PRO A 14 1.39 -7.76 13.38
C PRO A 14 2.89 -7.92 13.10
N PRO A 15 3.73 -6.97 13.53
CA PRO A 15 5.17 -7.06 13.32
C PRO A 15 5.73 -8.27 14.08
N LEU A 16 6.70 -8.94 13.48
CA LEU A 16 7.31 -10.13 14.08
C LEU A 16 7.89 -9.82 15.46
N SER A 17 7.52 -10.66 16.43
CA SER A 17 8.08 -10.58 17.79
C SER A 17 9.60 -10.86 17.76
N LYS A 18 10.33 -10.47 18.82
CA LYS A 18 11.76 -10.80 18.94
C LYS A 18 12.03 -12.32 18.80
N PRO A 19 11.30 -13.22 19.49
CA PRO A 19 11.53 -14.66 19.32
C PRO A 19 11.18 -15.16 17.92
N GLU A 20 10.12 -14.64 17.28
CA GLU A 20 9.80 -14.99 15.89
C GLU A 20 10.90 -14.56 14.91
N ARG A 21 11.55 -13.42 15.13
CA ARG A 21 12.68 -12.97 14.30
C ARG A 21 13.91 -13.87 14.48
N VAL A 22 14.21 -14.27 15.70
CA VAL A 22 15.29 -15.24 15.97
C VAL A 22 14.98 -16.57 15.30
N LEU A 23 13.76 -17.10 15.49
CA LEU A 23 13.33 -18.35 14.84
C LEU A 23 13.43 -18.26 13.32
N LEU A 24 12.95 -17.16 12.72
CA LEU A 24 13.04 -16.92 11.28
C LEU A 24 14.50 -16.91 10.81
N GLY A 25 15.40 -16.24 11.54
CA GLY A 25 16.83 -16.22 11.25
C GLY A 25 17.44 -17.63 11.30
N THR A 26 17.17 -18.38 12.36
CA THR A 26 17.66 -19.76 12.51
C THR A 26 17.15 -20.67 11.40
N VAL A 27 15.86 -20.59 11.07
CA VAL A 27 15.26 -21.38 9.98
C VAL A 27 15.87 -21.01 8.63
N ALA A 28 16.11 -19.72 8.37
CA ALA A 28 16.74 -19.26 7.13
C ALA A 28 18.17 -19.81 6.99
N VAL A 29 18.96 -19.80 8.07
CA VAL A 29 20.33 -20.36 8.08
C VAL A 29 20.30 -21.87 7.86
N ALA A 30 19.45 -22.59 8.59
CA ALA A 30 19.32 -24.04 8.45
C ALA A 30 18.86 -24.45 7.04
N ALA A 31 17.88 -23.74 6.48
CA ALA A 31 17.42 -23.98 5.12
C ALA A 31 18.53 -23.70 4.09
N GLY A 32 19.31 -22.64 4.28
CA GLY A 32 20.50 -22.35 3.47
C GLY A 32 21.54 -23.47 3.51
N ALA A 33 21.85 -24.00 4.70
CA ALA A 33 22.79 -25.11 4.85
C ALA A 33 22.31 -26.40 4.16
N VAL A 34 21.03 -26.76 4.32
CA VAL A 34 20.42 -27.91 3.63
C VAL A 34 20.45 -27.71 2.11
N GLY A 35 20.17 -26.50 1.63
CA GLY A 35 20.25 -26.15 0.21
C GLY A 35 21.67 -26.33 -0.36
N ILE A 36 22.69 -25.86 0.36
CA ILE A 36 24.11 -25.99 -0.04
C ILE A 36 24.52 -27.47 -0.09
N LEU A 37 24.14 -28.27 0.91
CA LEU A 37 24.45 -29.70 0.92
C LEU A 37 23.77 -30.44 -0.25
N GLY A 38 22.50 -30.11 -0.54
CA GLY A 38 21.78 -30.66 -1.68
C GLY A 38 22.44 -30.28 -3.01
N LEU A 39 22.90 -29.03 -3.13
CA LEU A 39 23.62 -28.53 -4.31
C LEU A 39 24.96 -29.25 -4.50
N ALA A 40 25.76 -29.41 -3.43
CA ALA A 40 27.05 -30.10 -3.50
C ALA A 40 26.88 -31.57 -3.93
N SER A 41 25.91 -32.27 -3.35
CA SER A 41 25.58 -33.66 -3.74
C SER A 41 25.12 -33.75 -5.20
N SER A 42 24.31 -32.80 -5.65
CA SER A 42 23.85 -32.72 -7.04
C SER A 42 24.99 -32.41 -8.01
N PHE A 43 25.88 -31.49 -7.63
CA PHE A 43 27.04 -31.09 -8.41
C PHE A 43 27.96 -32.27 -8.70
N ASP A 44 28.26 -33.11 -7.70
CA ASP A 44 29.09 -34.29 -7.88
C ASP A 44 28.43 -35.30 -8.84
N ALA A 45 27.12 -35.54 -8.67
CA ALA A 45 26.38 -36.49 -9.51
C ALA A 45 26.33 -36.03 -10.98
N VAL A 46 26.04 -34.75 -11.23
CA VAL A 46 25.95 -34.18 -12.58
C VAL A 46 27.32 -34.03 -13.20
N SER A 47 28.35 -33.64 -12.44
CA SER A 47 29.74 -33.56 -12.92
C SER A 47 30.26 -34.94 -13.33
N ALA A 48 30.00 -35.98 -12.52
CA ALA A 48 30.34 -37.35 -12.87
C ALA A 48 29.60 -37.81 -14.14
N ALA A 49 28.34 -37.42 -14.31
CA ALA A 49 27.57 -37.70 -15.53
C ALA A 49 28.15 -36.99 -16.76
N ALA A 50 28.50 -35.71 -16.64
CA ALA A 50 29.12 -34.92 -17.70
C ALA A 50 30.46 -35.52 -18.15
N ALA A 51 31.26 -36.04 -17.21
CA ALA A 51 32.50 -36.74 -17.53
C ALA A 51 32.23 -37.99 -18.40
N ARG A 52 31.22 -38.80 -18.05
CA ARG A 52 30.80 -39.97 -18.84
C ARG A 52 30.26 -39.58 -20.23
N TRP A 53 29.68 -38.40 -20.37
CA TRP A 53 29.20 -37.87 -21.64
C TRP A 53 30.29 -37.19 -22.49
N GLY A 54 31.55 -37.16 -22.02
CA GLY A 54 32.69 -36.65 -22.78
C GLY A 54 32.91 -35.14 -22.68
N PHE A 55 32.38 -34.46 -21.66
CA PHE A 55 32.69 -33.05 -21.43
C PHE A 55 34.15 -32.87 -21.01
N GLY A 56 34.89 -31.97 -21.66
CA GLY A 56 36.27 -31.64 -21.28
C GLY A 56 36.41 -30.90 -19.94
N ALA A 57 35.35 -30.20 -19.51
CA ALA A 57 35.24 -29.57 -18.20
C ALA A 57 33.91 -29.98 -17.54
N PRO A 58 33.82 -31.18 -16.94
CA PRO A 58 32.55 -31.73 -16.44
C PRO A 58 31.84 -30.86 -15.41
N TRP A 59 32.60 -30.13 -14.59
CA TRP A 59 32.09 -29.21 -13.57
C TRP A 59 31.33 -28.00 -14.14
N MET A 60 31.58 -27.64 -15.40
CA MET A 60 30.98 -26.45 -16.02
C MET A 60 29.48 -26.64 -16.27
N LEU A 61 29.03 -27.87 -16.52
CA LEU A 61 27.63 -28.18 -16.76
C LEU A 61 26.74 -27.84 -15.55
N PRO A 62 26.98 -28.37 -14.34
CA PRO A 62 26.19 -28.00 -13.18
C PRO A 62 26.41 -26.53 -12.76
N VAL A 63 27.64 -26.02 -12.79
CA VAL A 63 27.92 -24.61 -12.44
C VAL A 63 27.16 -23.63 -13.33
N GLY A 64 27.13 -23.85 -14.65
CA GLY A 64 26.44 -22.98 -15.58
C GLY A 64 24.94 -22.88 -15.27
N ILE A 65 24.31 -24.01 -14.95
CA ILE A 65 22.87 -24.07 -14.66
C ILE A 65 22.57 -23.46 -13.28
N ASP A 66 23.35 -23.84 -12.26
CA ASP A 66 23.10 -23.44 -10.88
C ASP A 66 23.42 -21.96 -10.61
N VAL A 67 24.37 -21.37 -11.36
CA VAL A 67 24.61 -19.91 -11.36
C VAL A 67 23.53 -19.17 -12.15
N ALA A 68 23.02 -19.74 -13.24
CA ALA A 68 22.01 -19.10 -14.06
C ALA A 68 20.69 -18.87 -13.30
N ILE A 69 20.23 -19.83 -12.48
CA ILE A 69 18.98 -19.72 -11.70
C ILE A 69 18.93 -18.43 -10.84
N PRO A 70 19.86 -18.17 -9.90
CA PRO A 70 19.85 -16.96 -9.09
C PRO A 70 20.11 -15.69 -9.92
N VAL A 71 20.94 -15.76 -10.97
CA VAL A 71 21.21 -14.61 -11.85
C VAL A 71 19.94 -14.18 -12.61
N PHE A 72 19.25 -15.10 -13.27
CA PHE A 72 18.00 -14.79 -13.98
C PHE A 72 16.88 -14.40 -13.02
N THR A 73 16.83 -15.00 -11.83
CA THR A 73 15.90 -14.60 -10.77
C THR A 73 16.16 -13.17 -10.32
N ALA A 74 17.41 -12.82 -10.02
CA ALA A 74 17.83 -11.48 -9.63
C ALA A 74 17.56 -10.44 -10.74
N ALA A 75 17.88 -10.78 -11.99
CA ALA A 75 17.59 -9.94 -13.15
C ALA A 75 16.09 -9.69 -13.30
N ASN A 76 15.25 -10.72 -13.16
CA ASN A 76 13.80 -10.57 -13.18
C ASN A 76 13.28 -9.67 -12.04
N LEU A 77 13.81 -9.84 -10.82
CA LEU A 77 13.46 -8.98 -9.68
C LEU A 77 13.90 -7.53 -9.91
N LEU A 78 15.07 -7.31 -10.51
CA LEU A 78 15.55 -5.99 -10.90
C LEU A 78 14.65 -5.35 -11.97
N LEU A 79 14.24 -6.11 -12.99
CA LEU A 79 13.30 -5.68 -14.01
C LEU A 79 11.95 -5.25 -13.43
N ILE A 80 11.42 -6.02 -12.47
CA ILE A 80 10.23 -5.64 -11.71
C ILE A 80 10.47 -4.34 -10.93
N ARG A 81 11.66 -4.20 -10.32
CA ARG A 81 12.04 -3.02 -9.53
C ARG A 81 12.17 -1.74 -10.35
N VAL A 82 12.61 -1.82 -11.60
CA VAL A 82 12.73 -0.68 -12.53
C VAL A 82 11.48 -0.47 -13.39
N ASN A 83 10.38 -1.16 -13.08
CA ASN A 83 9.12 -1.05 -13.80
C ASN A 83 9.17 -1.48 -15.28
N MET A 84 10.02 -2.45 -15.62
CA MET A 84 10.08 -3.08 -16.94
C MET A 84 9.95 -4.61 -16.82
N PRO A 85 8.83 -5.12 -16.28
CA PRO A 85 8.70 -6.55 -16.01
C PRO A 85 8.65 -7.36 -17.31
N LEU A 86 9.63 -8.24 -17.50
CA LEU A 86 9.69 -9.12 -18.65
C LEU A 86 9.06 -10.48 -18.31
N ALA A 87 7.77 -10.60 -18.62
CA ALA A 87 6.92 -11.72 -18.23
C ALA A 87 7.48 -13.11 -18.58
N TRP A 88 8.21 -13.28 -19.67
CA TRP A 88 8.72 -14.58 -20.08
C TRP A 88 9.96 -15.03 -19.30
N VAL A 89 10.79 -14.08 -18.82
CA VAL A 89 12.03 -14.39 -18.08
C VAL A 89 11.72 -15.17 -16.81
N ARG A 90 10.53 -15.00 -16.23
CA ARG A 90 10.07 -15.77 -15.07
C ARG A 90 10.10 -17.28 -15.29
N PHE A 91 10.00 -17.73 -16.54
CA PHE A 91 9.99 -19.16 -16.87
C PHE A 91 11.40 -19.74 -17.02
N VAL A 92 12.43 -18.90 -17.16
CA VAL A 92 13.82 -19.35 -17.36
C VAL A 92 14.31 -20.15 -16.14
N PRO A 93 14.18 -19.68 -14.89
CA PRO A 93 14.54 -20.48 -13.71
C PRO A 93 13.78 -21.81 -13.62
N TRP A 94 12.50 -21.85 -14.03
CA TRP A 94 11.70 -23.08 -14.03
C TRP A 94 12.19 -24.09 -15.06
N ALA A 95 12.54 -23.61 -16.27
CA ALA A 95 13.13 -24.46 -17.30
C ALA A 95 14.50 -24.99 -16.88
N LEU A 96 15.37 -24.13 -16.33
CA LEU A 96 16.68 -24.52 -15.81
C LEU A 96 16.56 -25.55 -14.68
N THR A 97 15.62 -25.35 -13.75
CA THR A 97 15.33 -26.34 -12.70
C THR A 97 14.94 -27.69 -13.27
N LEU A 98 14.06 -27.70 -14.28
CA LEU A 98 13.63 -28.94 -14.92
C LEU A 98 14.81 -29.66 -15.58
N VAL A 99 15.72 -28.92 -16.22
CA VAL A 99 16.97 -29.46 -16.75
C VAL A 99 17.84 -30.00 -15.62
N THR A 100 18.05 -29.29 -14.51
CA THR A 100 18.83 -29.77 -13.36
C THR A 100 18.27 -31.08 -12.82
N CYS A 101 16.96 -31.15 -12.58
CA CYS A 101 16.30 -32.37 -12.11
C CYS A 101 16.49 -33.52 -13.10
N TRP A 102 16.33 -33.26 -14.40
CA TRP A 102 16.52 -34.26 -15.43
C TRP A 102 17.97 -34.79 -15.48
N LEU A 103 18.97 -33.91 -15.40
CA LEU A 103 20.39 -34.30 -15.38
C LEU A 103 20.72 -35.18 -14.16
N ASN A 104 20.15 -34.84 -13.00
CA ASN A 104 20.32 -35.63 -11.77
C ASN A 104 19.63 -37.00 -11.87
N ILE A 105 18.44 -37.06 -12.46
CA ILE A 105 17.74 -38.32 -12.75
C ILE A 105 18.57 -39.16 -13.73
N ALA A 106 19.14 -38.54 -14.77
CA ALA A 106 19.98 -39.22 -15.75
C ALA A 106 21.29 -39.76 -15.14
N ALA A 107 21.77 -39.16 -14.04
CA ALA A 107 22.95 -39.62 -13.32
C ALA A 107 22.70 -40.87 -12.45
N GLY A 108 21.45 -41.15 -12.05
CA GLY A 108 21.11 -42.25 -11.16
C GLY A 108 20.97 -43.61 -11.87
N HIS A 109 21.52 -44.67 -11.27
CA HIS A 109 21.48 -46.02 -11.85
C HIS A 109 20.24 -46.84 -11.43
N SER A 110 19.75 -46.67 -10.21
CA SER A 110 18.54 -47.35 -9.69
C SER A 110 17.33 -46.40 -9.62
N LEU A 111 16.10 -46.92 -9.61
CA LEU A 111 14.89 -46.09 -9.49
C LEU A 111 14.93 -45.19 -8.24
N SER A 112 15.33 -45.74 -7.09
CA SER A 112 15.48 -44.99 -5.83
C SER A 112 16.57 -43.92 -5.92
N ALA A 113 17.72 -44.22 -6.55
CA ALA A 113 18.78 -43.23 -6.74
C ALA A 113 18.34 -42.10 -7.68
N LYS A 114 17.65 -42.43 -8.79
CA LYS A 114 17.08 -41.44 -9.72
C LYS A 114 16.12 -40.48 -9.01
N LEU A 115 15.24 -41.01 -8.17
CA LEU A 115 14.30 -40.20 -7.36
C LEU A 115 15.04 -39.34 -6.33
N ALA A 116 16.01 -39.91 -5.60
CA ALA A 116 16.78 -39.19 -4.59
C ALA A 116 17.59 -38.04 -5.23
N HIS A 117 18.40 -38.32 -6.25
CA HIS A 117 19.20 -37.31 -6.93
C HIS A 117 18.33 -36.27 -7.64
N GLY A 118 17.21 -36.67 -8.27
CA GLY A 118 16.28 -35.74 -8.91
C GLY A 118 15.57 -34.78 -7.95
N THR A 119 15.40 -35.18 -6.69
CA THR A 119 14.70 -34.37 -5.67
C THR A 119 15.62 -33.37 -4.97
N MET A 120 16.92 -33.66 -4.84
CA MET A 120 17.87 -32.79 -4.13
C MET A 120 17.92 -31.35 -4.69
N PRO A 121 17.95 -31.11 -6.02
CA PRO A 121 17.92 -29.76 -6.59
C PRO A 121 16.64 -28.98 -6.25
N LEU A 122 15.51 -29.66 -6.06
CA LEU A 122 14.24 -29.00 -5.76
C LEU A 122 14.31 -28.26 -4.42
N LEU A 123 15.08 -28.75 -3.44
CA LEU A 123 15.25 -28.09 -2.15
C LEU A 123 15.86 -26.69 -2.31
N TRP A 124 16.93 -26.59 -3.11
CA TRP A 124 17.57 -25.32 -3.41
C TRP A 124 16.67 -24.39 -4.21
N VAL A 125 15.96 -24.93 -5.21
CA VAL A 125 15.02 -24.14 -6.03
C VAL A 125 13.88 -23.59 -5.19
N VAL A 126 13.28 -24.39 -4.32
CA VAL A 126 12.24 -23.94 -3.39
C VAL A 126 12.78 -22.83 -2.49
N LEU A 127 13.99 -22.98 -1.94
CA LEU A 127 14.62 -21.93 -1.14
C LEU A 127 14.79 -20.63 -1.95
N SER A 128 15.29 -20.71 -3.18
CA SER A 128 15.48 -19.55 -4.07
C SER A 128 14.16 -18.88 -4.45
N GLU A 129 13.10 -19.66 -4.69
CA GLU A 129 11.76 -19.18 -5.02
C GLU A 129 11.12 -18.49 -3.81
N ILE A 130 11.31 -19.02 -2.60
CA ILE A 130 10.87 -18.37 -1.36
C ILE A 130 11.58 -17.02 -1.19
N ALA A 131 12.90 -16.97 -1.38
CA ALA A 131 13.67 -15.73 -1.29
C ALA A 131 13.19 -14.69 -2.32
N ALA A 132 13.01 -15.13 -3.57
CA ALA A 132 12.48 -14.29 -4.65
C ALA A 132 11.07 -13.80 -4.35
N HIS A 133 10.19 -14.67 -3.83
CA HIS A 133 8.82 -14.33 -3.45
C HIS A 133 8.78 -13.29 -2.33
N VAL A 134 9.61 -13.45 -1.29
CA VAL A 134 9.73 -12.48 -0.19
C VAL A 134 10.20 -11.13 -0.72
N TYR A 135 11.25 -11.11 -1.55
CA TYR A 135 11.76 -9.88 -2.13
C TYR A 135 10.75 -9.20 -3.07
N ALA A 136 10.13 -9.94 -3.97
CA ALA A 136 9.07 -9.45 -4.86
C ALA A 136 7.86 -8.93 -4.09
N SER A 137 7.47 -9.59 -2.99
CA SER A 137 6.39 -9.14 -2.11
C SER A 137 6.71 -7.82 -1.43
N ARG A 138 7.98 -7.59 -1.03
CA ARG A 138 8.43 -6.31 -0.49
C ARG A 138 8.39 -5.21 -1.54
N ILE A 139 8.91 -5.45 -2.74
CA ILE A 139 8.86 -4.46 -3.83
C ILE A 139 7.41 -4.16 -4.21
N GLY A 140 6.58 -5.18 -4.39
CA GLY A 140 5.17 -5.03 -4.77
C GLY A 140 4.35 -4.23 -3.75
N ALA A 141 4.68 -4.34 -2.46
CA ALA A 141 4.08 -3.52 -1.41
C ALA A 141 4.51 -2.04 -1.50
N VAL A 142 5.78 -1.77 -1.85
CA VAL A 142 6.33 -0.41 -1.96
C VAL A 142 5.86 0.31 -3.22
N THR A 143 5.68 -0.41 -4.34
CA THR A 143 5.30 0.20 -5.64
C THR A 143 3.82 0.62 -5.70
N GLY A 144 2.97 0.23 -4.74
CA GLY A 144 1.59 0.73 -4.60
C GLY A 144 0.59 0.33 -5.71
N ARG A 145 1.03 -0.37 -6.76
CA ARG A 145 0.19 -0.76 -7.92
C ARG A 145 -0.55 -2.07 -7.74
N ARG A 146 -0.63 -2.60 -6.52
CA ARG A 146 -1.31 -3.86 -6.28
C ARG A 146 -2.81 -3.64 -6.20
N MET A 147 -3.49 -3.86 -7.32
CA MET A 147 -4.94 -4.05 -7.34
C MET A 147 -5.29 -5.24 -6.45
N GLU A 148 -6.06 -5.01 -5.38
CA GLU A 148 -6.56 -6.07 -4.51
C GLU A 148 -7.50 -7.00 -5.30
N LYS A 149 -7.22 -8.30 -5.25
CA LYS A 149 -8.05 -9.29 -5.94
C LYS A 149 -9.41 -9.43 -5.24
N ILE A 150 -10.48 -9.46 -6.03
CA ILE A 150 -11.82 -9.79 -5.52
C ILE A 150 -11.82 -11.23 -5.00
N ARG A 151 -12.49 -11.45 -3.87
CA ARG A 151 -12.59 -12.76 -3.20
C ARG A 151 -13.19 -13.81 -4.16
N ARG A 152 -12.51 -14.96 -4.33
CA ARG A 152 -12.92 -16.04 -5.24
C ARG A 152 -14.35 -16.53 -4.98
N SER A 153 -14.77 -16.60 -3.72
CA SER A 153 -16.13 -17.00 -3.34
C SER A 153 -17.22 -16.11 -3.95
N ARG A 154 -16.95 -14.81 -4.13
CA ARG A 154 -17.92 -13.87 -4.72
C ARG A 154 -18.06 -14.04 -6.23
N TRP A 155 -17.02 -14.55 -6.91
CA TRP A 155 -17.12 -14.93 -8.31
C TRP A 155 -18.10 -16.08 -8.51
N LEU A 156 -18.12 -17.05 -7.58
CA LEU A 156 -19.06 -18.17 -7.63
C LEU A 156 -20.49 -17.76 -7.23
N LEU A 157 -20.63 -17.04 -6.11
CA LEU A 157 -21.94 -16.72 -5.53
C LEU A 157 -22.66 -15.55 -6.21
N ALA A 158 -21.92 -14.62 -6.83
CA ALA A 158 -22.48 -13.36 -7.33
C ALA A 158 -21.77 -12.88 -8.59
N PHE A 159 -21.52 -13.80 -9.54
CA PHE A 159 -20.77 -13.57 -10.78
C PHE A 159 -21.08 -12.24 -11.47
N PRO A 160 -22.33 -11.90 -11.85
CA PRO A 160 -22.62 -10.67 -12.60
C PRO A 160 -22.30 -9.40 -11.79
N SER A 161 -22.58 -9.40 -10.48
CA SER A 161 -22.25 -8.28 -9.59
C SER A 161 -20.75 -8.15 -9.35
N THR A 162 -20.04 -9.27 -9.38
CA THR A 162 -18.59 -9.35 -9.25
C THR A 162 -17.90 -8.86 -10.50
N PHE A 163 -18.38 -9.24 -11.67
CA PHE A 163 -17.89 -8.73 -12.95
C PHE A 163 -18.10 -7.21 -13.07
N ALA A 164 -19.28 -6.70 -12.69
CA ALA A 164 -19.56 -5.27 -12.69
C ALA A 164 -18.64 -4.49 -11.72
N LEU A 165 -18.38 -5.04 -10.52
CA LEU A 165 -17.46 -4.46 -9.55
C LEU A 165 -16.01 -4.48 -10.09
N TRP A 166 -15.57 -5.61 -10.62
CA TRP A 166 -14.25 -5.79 -11.22
C TRP A 166 -14.01 -4.79 -12.36
N ARG A 167 -14.94 -4.69 -13.30
CA ARG A 167 -14.86 -3.76 -14.42
C ARG A 167 -14.71 -2.31 -13.93
N ARG A 168 -15.43 -1.93 -12.86
CA ARG A 168 -15.29 -0.59 -12.28
C ARG A 168 -13.94 -0.40 -11.58
N MET A 169 -13.48 -1.38 -10.79
CA MET A 169 -12.17 -1.32 -10.16
C MET A 169 -11.06 -1.10 -11.19
N THR A 170 -11.13 -1.81 -12.32
CA THR A 170 -10.18 -1.68 -13.44
C THR A 170 -10.29 -0.33 -14.14
N LEU A 171 -11.51 0.14 -14.46
CA LEU A 171 -11.70 1.39 -15.22
C LEU A 171 -11.42 2.66 -14.41
N TRP A 172 -11.62 2.61 -13.09
CA TRP A 172 -11.47 3.76 -12.19
C TRP A 172 -10.23 3.64 -11.30
N GLU A 173 -9.34 2.70 -11.62
CA GLU A 173 -8.11 2.41 -10.87
C GLU A 173 -8.31 2.30 -9.35
N ILE A 174 -9.45 1.74 -8.91
CA ILE A 174 -9.76 1.56 -7.49
C ILE A 174 -8.97 0.36 -6.98
N THR A 175 -7.80 0.62 -6.41
CA THR A 175 -6.85 -0.43 -5.99
C THR A 175 -7.30 -1.26 -4.79
N SER A 176 -8.18 -0.74 -3.92
CA SER A 176 -8.68 -1.50 -2.77
C SER A 176 -10.06 -2.12 -3.02
N TYR A 177 -10.17 -3.41 -2.71
CA TYR A 177 -11.41 -4.18 -2.75
C TYR A 177 -12.41 -3.69 -1.71
N SER A 178 -11.94 -3.35 -0.50
CA SER A 178 -12.80 -2.84 0.57
C SER A 178 -13.44 -1.49 0.21
N ASP A 179 -12.65 -0.60 -0.40
CA ASP A 179 -13.07 0.71 -0.88
C ASP A 179 -14.04 0.57 -2.07
N ALA A 180 -13.75 -0.33 -3.00
CA ALA A 180 -14.66 -0.66 -4.10
C ALA A 180 -16.02 -1.15 -3.60
N LEU A 181 -16.05 -2.02 -2.58
CA LEU A 181 -17.28 -2.53 -1.99
C LEU A 181 -18.06 -1.44 -1.24
N ALA A 182 -17.36 -0.55 -0.54
CA ALA A 182 -17.97 0.60 0.14
C ALA A 182 -18.64 1.56 -0.88
N ARG A 183 -17.95 1.88 -1.99
CA ARG A 183 -18.52 2.69 -3.07
C ARG A 183 -19.72 2.04 -3.74
N GLU A 184 -19.69 0.71 -3.94
CA GLU A 184 -20.84 0.00 -4.50
C GLU A 184 -22.02 -0.02 -3.52
N ARG A 185 -21.77 -0.17 -2.20
CA ARG A 185 -22.80 -0.04 -1.17
C ARG A 185 -23.44 1.35 -1.18
N GLN A 186 -22.63 2.42 -1.22
CA GLN A 186 -23.12 3.80 -1.26
C GLN A 186 -24.01 4.03 -2.48
N ARG A 187 -23.57 3.59 -3.67
CA ARG A 187 -24.34 3.71 -4.91
C ARG A 187 -25.71 3.03 -4.84
N GLN A 188 -25.81 1.90 -4.13
CA GLN A 188 -27.08 1.20 -3.95
C GLN A 188 -28.02 1.96 -3.01
N LEU A 189 -27.48 2.62 -1.98
CA LEU A 189 -28.25 3.51 -1.10
C LEU A 189 -28.75 4.74 -1.86
N ASP A 190 -27.89 5.42 -2.62
CA ASP A 190 -28.29 6.60 -3.41
C ASP A 190 -29.39 6.24 -4.43
N ARG A 191 -29.27 5.05 -5.04
CA ARG A 191 -30.31 4.55 -5.95
C ARG A 191 -31.62 4.24 -5.23
N ALA A 192 -31.57 3.79 -3.98
CA ALA A 192 -32.76 3.57 -3.16
C ALA A 192 -33.43 4.90 -2.81
N GLU A 193 -32.66 5.91 -2.39
CA GLU A 193 -33.15 7.26 -2.11
C GLU A 193 -33.82 7.91 -3.34
N LEU A 194 -33.21 7.76 -4.52
CA LEU A 194 -33.80 8.26 -5.77
C LEU A 194 -35.12 7.54 -6.12
N ARG A 195 -35.21 6.25 -5.82
CA ARG A 195 -36.45 5.47 -6.01
C ARG A 195 -37.55 5.87 -5.03
N GLU A 196 -37.18 6.21 -3.80
CA GLU A 196 -38.10 6.73 -2.80
C GLU A 196 -38.63 8.11 -3.21
N ARG A 197 -37.74 9.02 -3.63
CA ARG A 197 -38.12 10.39 -4.01
C ARG A 197 -38.94 10.48 -5.31
N TYR A 198 -38.58 9.70 -6.33
CA TYR A 198 -39.15 9.83 -7.68
C TYR A 198 -39.95 8.60 -8.14
N GLY A 199 -40.12 7.61 -7.27
CA GLY A 199 -40.90 6.40 -7.53
C GLY A 199 -40.34 5.53 -8.66
N ARG A 200 -41.24 4.77 -9.31
CA ARG A 200 -40.88 3.80 -10.37
C ARG A 200 -40.20 4.45 -11.58
N ARG A 201 -40.53 5.71 -11.88
CA ARG A 201 -39.97 6.49 -13.00
C ARG A 201 -38.76 7.35 -12.59
N TRP A 202 -38.05 7.00 -11.52
CA TRP A 202 -36.92 7.79 -11.02
C TRP A 202 -35.87 8.15 -12.08
N ARG A 203 -35.55 7.23 -13.00
CA ARG A 203 -34.53 7.48 -14.06
C ARG A 203 -34.89 8.63 -15.00
N LYS A 204 -36.20 8.90 -15.20
CA LYS A 204 -36.71 9.97 -16.05
C LYS A 204 -36.82 11.30 -15.29
N HIS A 205 -37.20 11.25 -14.01
CA HIS A 205 -37.43 12.44 -13.19
C HIS A 205 -36.19 12.91 -12.41
N THR A 206 -35.15 12.09 -12.30
CA THR A 206 -33.90 12.48 -11.65
C THR A 206 -33.13 13.48 -12.53
N PRO A 207 -32.70 14.63 -11.99
CA PRO A 207 -31.88 15.60 -12.70
C PRO A 207 -30.66 14.96 -13.36
N HIS A 208 -30.30 15.42 -14.57
CA HIS A 208 -29.23 14.82 -15.37
C HIS A 208 -27.90 14.74 -14.59
N ARG A 209 -27.52 15.83 -13.91
CA ARG A 209 -26.32 15.91 -13.06
C ARG A 209 -26.30 14.82 -11.98
N THR A 210 -27.41 14.62 -11.28
CA THR A 210 -27.54 13.58 -10.24
C THR A 210 -27.39 12.17 -10.81
N ARG A 211 -27.92 11.90 -12.02
CA ARG A 211 -27.71 10.60 -12.69
C ARG A 211 -26.27 10.38 -13.11
N VAL A 212 -25.58 11.43 -13.56
CA VAL A 212 -24.15 11.37 -13.91
C VAL A 212 -23.33 11.09 -12.65
N LEU A 213 -23.55 11.85 -11.57
CA LEU A 213 -22.90 11.62 -10.28
C LEU A 213 -23.17 10.20 -9.75
N LEU A 214 -24.39 9.67 -9.90
CA LEU A 214 -24.70 8.28 -9.55
C LEU A 214 -23.90 7.29 -10.38
N LYS A 215 -23.65 7.58 -11.67
CA LYS A 215 -22.87 6.72 -12.58
C LYS A 215 -21.38 6.77 -12.26
N LEU A 216 -20.86 7.93 -11.87
CA LEU A 216 -19.51 8.13 -11.37
C LEU A 216 -19.32 7.48 -9.98
N GLY A 217 -20.37 7.48 -9.15
CA GLY A 217 -20.29 7.05 -7.74
C GLY A 217 -19.90 8.20 -6.80
N GLU A 218 -20.15 9.43 -7.22
CA GLU A 218 -19.80 10.68 -6.54
C GLU A 218 -21.04 11.40 -5.96
N LEU A 219 -22.18 10.70 -5.86
CA LEU A 219 -23.29 11.22 -5.05
C LEU A 219 -22.87 11.14 -3.58
N ALA A 220 -22.20 12.18 -3.11
CA ALA A 220 -22.05 12.40 -1.68
C ALA A 220 -23.45 12.60 -1.08
N PRO A 221 -23.75 12.03 0.11
CA PRO A 221 -24.97 12.38 0.81
C PRO A 221 -24.90 13.88 1.09
N ALA A 222 -25.78 14.65 0.44
CA ALA A 222 -26.05 16.01 0.87
C ALA A 222 -26.64 15.89 2.27
N ALA A 223 -25.79 15.99 3.29
CA ALA A 223 -26.22 16.14 4.66
C ALA A 223 -27.17 17.33 4.67
N LYS A 224 -28.43 17.04 4.96
CA LYS A 224 -29.47 18.01 5.28
C LYS A 224 -28.88 18.96 6.34
N THR A 225 -28.48 20.15 5.93
CA THR A 225 -28.42 21.28 6.87
C THR A 225 -29.81 21.88 6.87
N GLU A 226 -30.75 21.09 7.38
CA GLU A 226 -32.00 21.58 7.91
C GLU A 226 -31.73 21.76 9.40
N THR A 227 -30.88 22.74 9.73
CA THR A 227 -30.79 23.25 11.10
C THR A 227 -31.98 24.17 11.24
N ALA A 228 -33.09 23.61 11.70
CA ALA A 228 -34.13 24.38 12.36
C ALA A 228 -33.46 25.30 13.40
N PRO A 229 -33.75 26.61 13.41
CA PRO A 229 -33.16 27.49 14.40
C PRO A 229 -33.65 27.07 15.81
N PRO A 230 -32.77 27.09 16.82
CA PRO A 230 -33.14 26.79 18.21
C PRO A 230 -34.11 27.85 18.76
N PRO A 231 -34.94 27.50 19.75
CA PRO A 231 -35.92 28.40 20.34
C PRO A 231 -35.22 29.53 21.10
N VAL A 232 -35.64 30.78 20.85
CA VAL A 232 -35.21 31.96 21.60
C VAL A 232 -36.02 32.02 22.91
N PRO A 233 -35.39 32.20 24.09
CA PRO A 233 -36.10 32.40 25.37
C PRO A 233 -36.70 33.83 25.48
N PRO A 234 -37.77 34.03 26.26
CA PRO A 234 -38.54 35.28 26.25
C PRO A 234 -37.90 36.37 27.11
N GLY A 235 -37.93 37.62 26.62
CA GLY A 235 -37.68 38.83 27.38
C GLY A 235 -38.96 39.68 27.44
N ASN A 236 -39.29 40.13 28.65
CA ASN A 236 -40.59 40.64 29.11
C ASN A 236 -41.05 41.97 28.49
N GLY A 237 -42.37 42.12 28.39
CA GLY A 237 -43.09 43.37 28.14
C GLY A 237 -44.59 43.14 27.88
N ASP A 238 -45.35 43.13 28.98
CA ASP A 238 -46.76 43.53 29.20
C ASP A 238 -47.93 43.08 28.26
N GLN A 239 -48.80 42.27 28.89
CA GLN A 239 -50.28 42.13 28.83
C GLN A 239 -51.05 42.44 27.52
N GLU A 240 -51.74 41.44 26.95
CA GLU A 240 -53.23 41.28 26.90
C GLU A 240 -53.59 40.08 25.98
N GLN A 241 -54.57 39.26 26.37
CA GLN A 241 -55.15 38.12 25.60
C GLN A 241 -56.48 38.61 24.98
N PRO A 242 -56.88 38.29 23.70
CA PRO A 242 -57.27 36.94 23.27
C PRO A 242 -57.02 36.54 21.78
N GLU A 243 -57.15 35.22 21.53
CA GLU A 243 -57.13 34.45 20.25
C GLU A 243 -58.26 34.81 19.24
N PRO A 244 -58.34 34.26 17.98
CA PRO A 244 -57.38 33.47 17.14
C PRO A 244 -57.34 33.77 15.60
N LYS A 245 -56.30 33.23 14.91
CA LYS A 245 -56.26 32.65 13.52
C LYS A 245 -56.31 33.56 12.25
N PRO A 246 -55.88 33.06 11.06
CA PRO A 246 -54.62 33.51 10.42
C PRO A 246 -54.78 34.00 8.97
N GLU A 247 -53.82 34.77 8.44
CA GLU A 247 -53.68 34.91 6.98
C GLU A 247 -52.26 35.34 6.53
N ARG A 248 -51.79 34.68 5.46
CA ARG A 248 -50.69 35.07 4.54
C ARG A 248 -51.06 36.39 3.82
N PRO A 249 -50.24 36.99 2.90
CA PRO A 249 -48.84 36.75 2.50
C PRO A 249 -48.03 38.06 2.28
N ALA A 250 -46.79 37.87 1.78
CA ALA A 250 -46.07 38.72 0.81
C ALA A 250 -45.28 39.94 1.32
N ARG A 251 -43.97 39.95 1.01
CA ARG A 251 -43.40 40.76 -0.08
C ARG A 251 -41.87 40.56 -0.19
N ARG A 252 -41.40 40.40 -1.44
CA ARG A 252 -40.04 40.73 -1.92
C ARG A 252 -39.93 42.28 -2.01
N PRO A 253 -38.78 42.83 -2.47
CA PRO A 253 -37.38 42.69 -2.07
C PRO A 253 -36.80 44.09 -1.74
N ARG A 254 -35.49 44.22 -1.45
CA ARG A 254 -34.57 45.21 -2.08
C ARG A 254 -33.35 45.59 -1.22
N ASN A 255 -32.20 45.57 -1.90
CA ASN A 255 -30.96 46.32 -1.78
C ASN A 255 -30.10 46.23 -0.51
N THR A 256 -28.93 45.58 -0.64
CA THR A 256 -27.60 46.20 -0.94
C THR A 256 -27.13 47.15 0.15
N THR A 257 -26.08 46.76 0.87
CA THR A 257 -24.73 47.29 0.66
C THR A 257 -23.77 46.57 1.61
N GLY A 258 -22.57 46.31 1.12
CA GLY A 258 -21.60 45.47 1.81
C GLY A 258 -20.89 46.17 2.95
N LYS A 259 -20.26 45.35 3.80
CA LYS A 259 -18.87 45.55 4.22
C LYS A 259 -18.37 44.27 4.90
N ALA A 260 -17.11 43.98 4.60
CA ALA A 260 -16.37 42.80 5.00
C ALA A 260 -16.34 42.57 6.52
N LYS A 261 -16.34 41.29 6.93
CA LYS A 261 -15.94 40.85 8.27
C LYS A 261 -14.61 40.08 8.21
N PRO A 262 -13.68 40.30 9.14
CA PRO A 262 -12.36 39.67 9.13
C PRO A 262 -12.34 38.28 9.80
N LYS A 263 -11.49 37.43 9.22
CA LYS A 263 -10.67 36.31 9.73
C LYS A 263 -11.24 35.32 10.76
N GLY A 264 -11.47 34.10 10.28
CA GLY A 264 -11.43 32.86 11.06
C GLY A 264 -9.99 32.37 11.33
N LYS A 265 -9.86 31.54 12.37
CA LYS A 265 -8.65 30.92 12.95
C LYS A 265 -7.55 30.56 11.95
N SER A 266 -6.31 30.91 12.30
CA SER A 266 -5.07 30.67 11.55
C SER A 266 -4.79 29.18 11.34
N VAL A 267 -4.58 28.80 10.09
CA VAL A 267 -3.87 27.58 9.69
C VAL A 267 -2.38 27.86 9.94
N ARG A 268 -1.71 27.05 10.77
CA ARG A 268 -0.25 27.16 11.01
C ARG A 268 0.48 27.09 9.67
N SER A 269 1.32 28.09 9.36
CA SER A 269 2.07 28.12 8.11
C SER A 269 3.24 27.14 8.14
N ALA A 270 3.82 26.82 6.98
CA ALA A 270 4.99 25.95 6.90
C ALA A 270 6.20 26.51 7.66
N ASP A 271 6.38 27.84 7.63
CA ASP A 271 7.48 28.53 8.30
C ASP A 271 7.33 28.49 9.82
N GLU A 272 6.10 28.59 10.32
CA GLU A 272 5.79 28.47 11.75
C GLU A 272 6.12 27.07 12.28
N LEU A 273 5.82 26.03 11.49
CA LEU A 273 6.16 24.65 11.82
C LEU A 273 7.68 24.37 11.78
N LEU A 274 8.42 25.04 10.89
CA LEU A 274 9.88 24.97 10.85
C LEU A 274 10.52 25.62 12.07
N ALA A 275 10.04 26.82 12.46
CA ALA A 275 10.50 27.51 13.66
C ALA A 275 10.24 26.67 14.93
N GLU A 276 9.03 26.12 15.07
CA GLU A 276 8.67 25.22 16.16
C GLU A 276 9.58 23.97 16.17
N ALA A 277 9.81 23.35 15.00
CA ALA A 277 10.68 22.19 14.89
C ALA A 277 12.14 22.48 15.29
N ARG A 278 12.70 23.65 14.94
CA ARG A 278 14.06 24.05 15.34
C ARG A 278 14.18 24.14 16.86
N THR A 279 13.20 24.73 17.53
CA THR A 279 13.22 24.87 19.00
C THR A 279 13.14 23.52 19.71
N VAL A 280 12.25 22.63 19.24
CA VAL A 280 12.03 21.32 19.88
C VAL A 280 13.19 20.35 19.64
N THR A 281 13.84 20.43 18.48
CA THR A 281 14.93 19.53 18.11
C THR A 281 16.32 20.05 18.50
N ALA A 282 16.42 21.25 19.09
CA ALA A 282 17.70 21.85 19.46
C ALA A 282 18.59 20.95 20.33
N ALA A 283 18.00 20.18 21.26
CA ALA A 283 18.71 19.28 22.16
C ALA A 283 18.86 17.84 21.64
N TRP A 284 18.41 17.55 20.41
CA TRP A 284 18.39 16.18 19.89
C TRP A 284 19.69 15.82 19.20
N ALA A 285 20.15 14.58 19.39
CA ALA A 285 21.21 14.00 18.58
C ALA A 285 20.76 13.82 17.12
N ASP A 286 21.72 13.79 16.18
CA ASP A 286 21.42 13.64 14.74
C ASP A 286 20.73 12.31 14.40
N GLU A 287 20.96 11.28 15.23
CA GLU A 287 20.36 9.95 15.13
C GLU A 287 18.86 9.96 15.51
N ASP A 288 18.48 10.81 16.47
CA ASP A 288 17.10 10.95 16.94
C ASP A 288 16.24 11.84 16.04
N LEU A 289 16.87 12.57 15.11
CA LEU A 289 16.22 13.47 14.16
C LEU A 289 15.53 12.70 13.02
N THR A 290 14.51 11.93 13.40
CA THR A 290 13.68 11.12 12.51
C THR A 290 12.34 11.80 12.22
N ALA A 291 11.76 11.52 11.05
CA ALA A 291 10.47 12.11 10.66
C ALA A 291 9.32 11.69 11.60
N GLU A 292 9.38 10.49 12.19
CA GLU A 292 8.36 10.03 13.14
C GLU A 292 8.48 10.73 14.51
N ALA A 293 9.70 10.99 14.97
CA ALA A 293 9.92 11.75 16.20
C ALA A 293 9.43 13.20 16.05
N ILE A 294 9.80 13.88 14.94
CA ILE A 294 9.34 15.25 14.63
C ILE A 294 7.82 15.32 14.49
N ARG A 295 7.20 14.34 13.84
CA ARG A 295 5.74 14.28 13.70
C ARG A 295 5.04 14.24 15.05
N LYS A 296 5.53 13.40 15.97
CA LYS A 296 4.91 13.21 17.29
C LYS A 296 5.03 14.46 18.15
N THR A 297 6.16 15.15 18.08
CA THR A 297 6.41 16.34 18.91
C THR A 297 5.75 17.60 18.36
N VAL A 298 5.89 17.88 17.06
CA VAL A 298 5.33 19.09 16.40
C VAL A 298 3.84 18.90 16.03
N ARG A 299 3.30 17.68 16.19
CA ARG A 299 1.91 17.29 15.88
C ARG A 299 1.50 17.75 14.48
N THR A 300 2.32 17.38 13.49
CA THR A 300 2.12 17.74 12.08
C THR A 300 1.81 16.51 11.21
N SER A 301 1.55 16.72 9.92
CA SER A 301 1.33 15.63 8.98
C SER A 301 2.63 14.86 8.69
N GLN A 302 2.52 13.60 8.24
CA GLN A 302 3.69 12.81 7.83
C GLN A 302 4.49 13.48 6.69
N ALA A 303 3.81 14.14 5.76
CA ALA A 303 4.45 14.83 4.65
C ALA A 303 5.29 16.01 5.17
N ASN A 304 4.71 16.85 6.03
CA ASN A 304 5.41 17.99 6.60
C ASN A 304 6.58 17.54 7.48
N ALA A 305 6.41 16.51 8.30
CA ALA A 305 7.49 16.01 9.16
C ALA A 305 8.73 15.51 8.39
N ARG A 306 8.56 14.98 7.17
CA ARG A 306 9.68 14.61 6.30
C ARG A 306 10.42 15.84 5.78
N THR A 307 9.67 16.84 5.29
CA THR A 307 10.24 18.11 4.83
C THR A 307 10.99 18.83 5.95
N LEU A 308 10.42 18.87 7.16
CA LEU A 308 11.05 19.45 8.35
C LEU A 308 12.36 18.73 8.72
N ARG A 309 12.36 17.39 8.70
CA ARG A 309 13.55 16.58 8.96
C ARG A 309 14.67 16.89 7.98
N ASP A 310 14.35 16.92 6.69
CA ASP A 310 15.37 17.08 5.65
C ASP A 310 15.98 18.49 5.69
N ALA A 311 15.15 19.51 5.97
CA ALA A 311 15.63 20.88 6.21
C ALA A 311 16.56 20.97 7.42
N LEU A 312 16.19 20.38 8.56
CA LEU A 312 17.00 20.39 9.78
C LEU A 312 18.32 19.63 9.62
N LYS A 313 18.34 18.51 8.87
CA LYS A 313 19.58 17.78 8.57
C LYS A 313 20.51 18.55 7.65
N ALA A 314 19.95 19.25 6.65
CA ALA A 314 20.73 20.12 5.78
C ALA A 314 21.39 21.26 6.58
N GLU A 315 20.63 21.94 7.44
CA GLU A 315 21.15 23.02 8.31
C GLU A 315 22.29 22.53 9.23
N ARG A 316 22.17 21.34 9.83
CA ARG A 316 23.22 20.78 10.68
C ARG A 316 24.47 20.37 9.89
N ALA A 317 24.30 19.85 8.68
CA ALA A 317 25.42 19.52 7.80
C ALA A 317 26.18 20.77 7.34
N GLU A 318 25.46 21.86 7.03
CA GLU A 318 26.05 23.16 6.69
C GLU A 318 26.80 23.76 7.89
N ALA A 319 26.21 23.73 9.09
CA ALA A 319 26.88 24.18 10.31
C ALA A 319 28.14 23.36 10.64
N ALA A 320 28.12 22.05 10.38
CA ALA A 320 29.29 21.19 10.55
C ALA A 320 30.40 21.49 9.53
N ARG A 321 30.05 21.83 8.28
CA ARG A 321 31.02 22.28 7.27
C ARG A 321 31.67 23.60 7.67
N PHE A 322 30.86 24.57 8.08
CA PHE A 322 31.36 25.89 8.48
C PHE A 322 32.32 25.81 9.69
N ARG A 323 32.03 24.94 10.68
CA ARG A 323 32.96 24.70 11.81
C ARG A 323 34.29 24.12 11.35
N ARG A 324 34.26 23.14 10.45
CA ARG A 324 35.50 22.53 9.90
C ARG A 324 36.33 23.53 9.10
N GLU A 325 35.68 24.40 8.33
CA GLU A 325 36.35 25.45 7.56
C GLU A 325 36.97 26.52 8.49
N ALA A 326 36.30 26.86 9.59
CA ALA A 326 36.84 27.77 10.60
C ALA A 326 38.03 27.16 11.37
N GLU A 327 37.96 25.87 11.72
CA GLU A 327 39.07 25.14 12.36
C GLU A 327 40.28 25.02 11.43
N ALA A 328 40.07 24.69 10.15
CA ALA A 328 41.13 24.61 9.15
C ALA A 328 41.79 25.98 8.86
N GLY A 329 41.01 27.07 8.94
CA GLY A 329 41.53 28.44 8.81
C GLY A 329 42.33 28.91 10.02
N ALA A 330 42.01 28.40 11.22
CA ALA A 330 42.73 28.72 12.46
C ALA A 330 44.05 27.97 12.62
N GLU A 331 44.18 26.76 12.04
CA GLU A 331 45.46 26.02 11.99
C GLU A 331 46.43 26.56 10.92
N ALA A 332 45.94 27.37 9.97
CA ALA A 332 46.72 27.91 8.86
C ALA A 332 47.26 29.35 9.12
N ALA A 333 46.92 29.97 10.25
CA ALA A 333 47.33 31.32 10.66
C ALA A 333 48.30 31.29 11.84
#